data_AF-A0AAD0B313-F1
#
_entry.id   AF-A0AAD0B313-F1
#
_cell.length_a   1.000
_cell.length_b   1.000
_cell.length_c   1.000
_cell.angle_alpha   90.00
_cell.angle_beta   90.00
_cell.angle_gamma   90.00
#
_symmetry.space_group_name_H-M   'P 1'
#
loop_
_entity.id
_entity.type
_entity.pdbx_description
1 polymer ?
#
loop_
_entity_poly.entity_id
_entity_poly.type
_entity_poly.pdbx_seq_one_letter_code
_entity_poly.pdbx_strand_id
1 'polypeptide(L)'
;MRLFTTSVMGCLWLIAGAAQAENVPGLYQVREPVAGQGAEARAAATSQAFDTLVLRLTGDPKAVQSPALAALRKDPQPIVNQVGSDAGPPETVRVEFDPGSTERALRKAGLSLWGSNRPSILGWWLVESVDGTSLVGDGQPSAQPLRRAARHRGLPLRLPLADLQEQLVADAKHIEAKDPGPLREVSQRYGADAVLAVHAQEVDGTWQGKWQLWLGDGREQGSAEGADPAALADAVMLAVSTRLAPRYVTRPGASGQVQMQVQGMNLPRYAELARVLEPYGAQLKRVDGDVLTYSVTASREQLRAQLALAKLREVPAEQAPAPQVTPGPLGTSPDGTSVSPAAATEPFDGLRFSW
;
A
#
# COMPACT_ATOMS: atom_id res chain seq x y z
N MET A 1 -50.92 -40.32 1.12
CA MET A 1 -49.75 -40.74 1.93
C MET A 1 -48.68 -39.68 1.77
N ARG A 2 -48.19 -39.14 2.89
CA ARG A 2 -47.07 -38.19 2.98
C ARG A 2 -45.74 -38.92 2.71
N LEU A 3 -44.72 -38.20 2.25
CA LEU A 3 -43.26 -38.33 2.52
C LEU A 3 -42.54 -37.39 1.52
N PHE A 4 -42.24 -36.14 1.90
CA PHE A 4 -40.95 -35.65 2.42
C PHE A 4 -39.75 -35.87 1.47
N THR A 5 -39.36 -34.80 0.76
CA THR A 5 -37.94 -34.44 0.55
C THR A 5 -37.84 -32.95 0.24
N THR A 6 -37.43 -32.19 1.25
CA THR A 6 -37.00 -30.79 1.22
C THR A 6 -35.49 -30.69 0.95
N SER A 7 -35.08 -29.55 0.37
CA SER A 7 -33.77 -28.91 0.46
C SER A 7 -32.66 -29.36 -0.50
N VAL A 8 -32.33 -28.48 -1.47
CA VAL A 8 -30.98 -27.85 -1.54
C VAL A 8 -31.17 -26.40 -2.00
N MET A 9 -31.26 -25.50 -1.02
CA MET A 9 -30.98 -24.08 -1.17
C MET A 9 -29.45 -23.95 -1.22
N GLY A 10 -28.88 -23.96 -2.43
CA GLY A 10 -27.45 -23.75 -2.63
C GLY A 10 -27.14 -22.25 -2.57
N CYS A 11 -26.76 -21.78 -1.38
CA CYS A 11 -26.27 -20.43 -1.14
C CYS A 11 -25.17 -20.06 -2.17
N LEU A 12 -25.48 -19.13 -3.08
CA LEU A 12 -24.47 -18.33 -3.75
C LEU A 12 -23.77 -17.50 -2.66
N TRP A 13 -22.66 -18.01 -2.14
CA TRP A 13 -21.75 -17.23 -1.31
C TRP A 13 -21.10 -16.17 -2.22
N LEU A 14 -21.68 -14.97 -2.18
CA LEU A 14 -21.00 -13.73 -2.53
C LEU A 14 -19.83 -13.57 -1.56
N ILE A 15 -18.66 -14.08 -1.92
CA ILE A 15 -17.40 -13.72 -1.27
C ILE A 15 -17.11 -12.28 -1.74
N ALA A 16 -17.68 -11.32 -1.03
CA ALA A 16 -17.23 -9.94 -1.12
C ALA A 16 -15.81 -9.89 -0.54
N GLY A 17 -14.81 -9.84 -1.41
CA GLY A 17 -13.42 -9.66 -1.01
C GLY A 17 -13.27 -8.31 -0.31
N ALA A 18 -13.24 -8.34 1.02
CA ALA A 18 -12.81 -7.20 1.84
C ALA A 18 -11.39 -6.81 1.39
N ALA A 19 -11.22 -5.58 0.93
CA ALA A 19 -9.95 -5.07 0.47
C ALA A 19 -9.06 -4.86 1.70
N GLN A 20 -8.20 -5.82 2.00
CA GLN A 20 -7.27 -5.67 3.11
C GLN A 20 -6.13 -4.75 2.65
N ALA A 21 -6.14 -3.50 3.11
CA ALA A 21 -4.92 -2.70 3.19
C ALA A 21 -3.92 -3.47 4.06
N GLU A 22 -2.89 -4.06 3.44
CA GLU A 22 -1.97 -4.98 4.11
C GLU A 22 -0.93 -4.16 4.90
N ASN A 23 -1.02 -4.21 6.22
CA ASN A 23 -0.02 -3.63 7.10
C ASN A 23 1.28 -4.42 6.91
N VAL A 24 2.35 -3.80 6.39
CA VAL A 24 3.60 -4.51 6.09
C VAL A 24 4.24 -5.02 7.40
N PRO A 25 4.26 -6.33 7.67
CA PRO A 25 4.86 -6.85 8.88
C PRO A 25 6.38 -6.67 8.83
N GLY A 26 6.98 -6.26 9.96
CA GLY A 26 8.43 -6.09 10.05
C GLY A 26 8.99 -4.90 9.24
N LEU A 27 8.20 -3.84 9.05
CA LEU A 27 8.66 -2.63 8.34
C LEU A 27 9.96 -2.05 8.94
N TYR A 28 10.11 -2.11 10.26
CA TYR A 28 11.29 -1.66 11.03
C TYR A 28 12.32 -2.76 11.27
N GLN A 29 12.15 -3.93 10.66
CA GLN A 29 13.10 -5.03 10.70
C GLN A 29 13.82 -5.12 9.35
N VAL A 30 15.13 -4.94 9.36
CA VAL A 30 15.97 -4.96 8.16
C VAL A 30 16.93 -6.15 8.23
N ARG A 31 17.20 -6.75 7.07
CA ARG A 31 18.19 -7.82 6.93
C ARG A 31 19.20 -7.40 5.88
N GLU A 32 20.47 -7.40 6.26
CA GLU A 32 21.58 -7.08 5.36
C GLU A 32 22.57 -8.23 5.30
N PRO A 33 23.09 -8.60 4.12
CA PRO A 33 24.14 -9.59 4.01
C PRO A 33 25.43 -9.08 4.68
N VAL A 34 26.11 -9.98 5.38
CA VAL A 34 27.42 -9.69 5.98
C VAL A 34 28.51 -9.97 4.95
N ALA A 35 29.17 -8.91 4.50
CA ALA A 35 30.35 -9.02 3.67
C ALA A 35 31.61 -9.15 4.55
N GLY A 36 32.12 -10.37 4.70
CA GLY A 36 33.33 -10.66 5.50
C GLY A 36 33.04 -11.33 6.83
N GLN A 37 33.94 -11.19 7.81
CA GLN A 37 33.86 -11.86 9.11
C GLN A 37 34.14 -10.90 10.27
N GLY A 38 33.73 -11.28 11.47
CA GLY A 38 34.02 -10.54 12.71
C GLY A 38 33.00 -9.46 13.07
N ALA A 39 33.35 -8.63 14.04
CA ALA A 39 32.47 -7.59 14.57
C ALA A 39 32.36 -6.38 13.61
N GLU A 40 33.43 -6.05 12.89
CA GLU A 40 33.48 -4.92 11.97
C GLU A 40 32.54 -5.12 10.77
N ALA A 41 32.55 -6.31 10.16
CA ALA A 41 31.62 -6.66 9.08
C ALA A 41 30.15 -6.57 9.53
N ARG A 42 29.86 -6.95 10.78
CA ARG A 42 28.51 -6.83 11.35
C ARG A 42 28.13 -5.39 11.67
N ALA A 43 29.06 -4.57 12.14
CA ALA A 43 28.85 -3.15 12.35
C ALA A 43 28.55 -2.44 11.02
N ALA A 44 29.30 -2.76 9.97
CA ALA A 44 29.07 -2.26 8.61
C ALA A 44 27.68 -2.66 8.08
N ALA A 45 27.29 -3.93 8.23
CA ALA A 45 25.95 -4.41 7.86
C ALA A 45 24.84 -3.72 8.69
N THR A 46 25.10 -3.39 9.96
CA THR A 46 24.15 -2.65 10.80
C THR A 46 23.97 -1.21 10.32
N SER A 47 25.05 -0.54 9.91
CA SER A 47 24.98 0.78 9.28
C SER A 47 24.26 0.74 7.94
N GLN A 48 24.50 -0.28 7.11
CA GLN A 48 23.77 -0.48 5.86
C GLN A 48 22.27 -0.72 6.11
N ALA A 49 21.93 -1.46 7.18
CA ALA A 49 20.54 -1.71 7.54
C ALA A 49 19.79 -0.41 7.87
N PHE A 50 20.48 0.58 8.46
CA PHE A 50 19.93 1.91 8.68
C PHE A 50 19.67 2.64 7.36
N ASP A 51 20.61 2.64 6.42
CA ASP A 51 20.42 3.25 5.10
C ASP A 51 19.24 2.62 4.35
N THR A 52 19.12 1.28 4.39
CA THR A 52 17.97 0.54 3.86
C THR A 52 16.67 0.94 4.56
N LEU A 53 16.67 1.12 5.88
CA LEU A 53 15.49 1.57 6.62
C LEU A 53 15.07 2.98 6.20
N VAL A 54 16.02 3.92 6.09
CA VAL A 54 15.76 5.29 5.63
C VAL A 54 15.12 5.25 4.25
N LEU A 55 15.69 4.48 3.32
CA LEU A 55 15.15 4.35 1.98
C LEU A 55 13.77 3.70 1.97
N ARG A 56 13.53 2.68 2.80
CA ARG A 56 12.23 2.03 2.96
C ARG A 56 11.16 2.99 3.46
N LEU A 57 11.49 3.82 4.45
CA LEU A 57 10.57 4.74 5.11
C LEU A 57 10.40 6.06 4.37
N THR A 58 11.23 6.39 3.39
CA THR A 58 11.12 7.66 2.63
C THR A 58 10.82 7.43 1.15
N GLY A 59 11.25 6.30 0.60
CA GLY A 59 11.29 6.01 -0.84
C GLY A 59 12.20 6.95 -1.64
N ASP A 60 12.99 7.82 -0.99
CA ASP A 60 13.86 8.78 -1.64
C ASP A 60 15.33 8.38 -1.43
N PRO A 61 16.05 7.96 -2.50
CA PRO A 61 17.48 7.66 -2.44
C PRO A 61 18.33 8.81 -1.90
N LYS A 62 17.89 10.06 -2.05
CA LYS A 62 18.61 11.25 -1.54
C LYS A 62 18.48 11.40 -0.03
N ALA A 63 17.42 10.87 0.59
CA ALA A 63 17.21 10.96 2.03
C ALA A 63 18.34 10.27 2.81
N VAL A 64 18.85 9.17 2.26
CA VAL A 64 19.99 8.43 2.81
C VAL A 64 21.23 9.31 2.90
N GLN A 65 21.38 10.36 2.10
CA GLN A 65 22.55 11.25 2.10
C GLN A 65 22.36 12.51 2.96
N SER A 66 21.22 12.65 3.66
CA SER A 66 20.94 13.82 4.48
C SER A 66 22.07 14.05 5.52
N PRO A 67 22.64 15.27 5.61
CA PRO A 67 23.64 15.60 6.63
C PRO A 67 23.09 15.44 8.05
N ALA A 68 21.79 15.68 8.24
CA ALA A 68 21.13 15.54 9.55
C ALA A 68 21.10 14.10 10.05
N LEU A 69 21.30 13.11 9.18
CA LEU A 69 21.39 11.69 9.54
C LEU A 69 22.82 11.18 9.67
N ALA A 70 23.86 12.00 9.43
CA ALA A 70 25.25 11.54 9.40
C ALA A 70 25.70 10.88 10.72
N ALA A 71 25.25 11.41 11.86
CA ALA A 71 25.55 10.84 13.17
C ALA A 71 24.92 9.44 13.35
N LEU A 72 23.63 9.28 12.99
CA LEU A 72 22.93 8.00 13.07
C LEU A 72 23.44 6.98 12.05
N ARG A 73 23.89 7.43 10.87
CA ARG A 73 24.51 6.55 9.87
C ARG A 73 25.82 5.95 10.40
N LYS A 74 26.60 6.76 11.13
CA LYS A 74 27.85 6.31 11.76
C LYS A 74 27.59 5.40 12.95
N ASP A 75 26.55 5.68 13.74
CA ASP A 75 26.19 4.88 14.91
C ASP A 75 24.65 4.83 15.07
N PRO A 76 23.99 3.80 14.54
CA PRO A 76 22.54 3.66 14.62
C PRO A 76 22.06 3.09 15.97
N GLN A 77 22.97 2.72 16.90
CA GLN A 77 22.62 2.09 18.18
C GLN A 77 21.50 2.81 18.97
N PRO A 78 21.40 4.15 19.00
CA PRO A 78 20.36 4.85 19.75
C PRO A 78 18.91 4.57 19.31
N ILE A 79 18.71 4.00 18.11
CA ILE A 79 17.39 3.69 17.55
C ILE A 79 17.20 2.20 17.28
N VAL A 80 18.13 1.36 17.74
CA VAL A 80 18.12 -0.10 17.56
C VAL A 80 17.53 -0.75 18.81
N ASN A 81 16.53 -1.60 18.63
CA ASN A 81 15.98 -2.46 19.69
C ASN A 81 16.79 -3.74 19.83
N GLN A 82 17.08 -4.40 18.71
CA GLN A 82 17.77 -5.69 18.70
C GLN A 82 18.62 -5.86 17.44
N VAL A 83 19.76 -6.53 17.61
CA VAL A 83 20.58 -7.05 16.50
C VAL A 83 20.69 -8.56 16.66
N GLY A 84 20.42 -9.29 15.59
CA GLY A 84 20.60 -10.74 15.50
C GLY A 84 21.30 -11.13 14.21
N SER A 85 21.57 -12.43 14.06
CA SER A 85 22.10 -13.01 12.83
C SER A 85 21.17 -14.12 12.36
N ASP A 86 20.90 -14.15 11.05
CA ASP A 86 20.28 -15.29 10.39
C ASP A 86 21.38 -16.07 9.65
N ALA A 87 21.46 -17.36 9.94
CA ALA A 87 22.39 -18.28 9.28
C ALA A 87 21.98 -18.51 7.82
N GLY A 88 22.98 -18.67 6.95
CA GLY A 88 22.79 -18.96 5.54
C GLY A 88 24.00 -18.51 4.72
N PRO A 89 24.12 -18.91 3.45
CA PRO A 89 25.02 -18.26 2.51
C PRO A 89 24.28 -17.16 1.72
N PRO A 90 24.63 -15.87 1.86
CA PRO A 90 25.53 -15.29 2.88
C PRO A 90 24.84 -15.17 4.26
N GLU A 91 25.65 -15.06 5.33
CA GLU A 91 25.14 -14.72 6.67
C GLU A 91 24.46 -13.35 6.57
N THR A 92 23.32 -13.15 7.25
CA THR A 92 22.66 -11.85 7.28
C THR A 92 22.53 -11.33 8.69
N VAL A 93 22.79 -10.03 8.89
CA VAL A 93 22.48 -9.32 10.13
C VAL A 93 21.03 -8.87 10.06
N ARG A 94 20.28 -9.21 11.10
CA ARG A 94 18.89 -8.78 11.30
C ARG A 94 18.88 -7.66 12.33
N VAL A 95 18.51 -6.46 11.92
CA VAL A 95 18.38 -5.30 12.80
C VAL A 95 16.91 -4.97 12.99
N GLU A 96 16.46 -4.92 14.24
CA GLU A 96 15.15 -4.41 14.61
C GLU A 96 15.32 -3.00 15.18
N PHE A 97 14.71 -2.03 14.52
CA PHE A 97 14.73 -0.62 14.92
C PHE A 97 13.49 -0.28 15.74
N ASP A 98 13.64 0.62 16.71
CA ASP A 98 12.52 1.17 17.45
C ASP A 98 11.72 2.12 16.55
N PRO A 99 10.43 1.85 16.26
CA PRO A 99 9.62 2.69 15.39
C PRO A 99 9.55 4.15 15.87
N GLY A 100 9.35 4.35 17.18
CA GLY A 100 9.13 5.67 17.75
C GLY A 100 10.35 6.58 17.61
N SER A 101 11.52 6.12 18.04
CA SER A 101 12.77 6.87 17.95
C SER A 101 13.25 7.04 16.53
N THR A 102 13.08 6.02 15.67
CA THR A 102 13.37 6.11 14.24
C THR A 102 12.55 7.21 13.59
N GLU A 103 11.22 7.17 13.71
CA GLU A 103 10.36 8.18 13.09
C GLU A 103 10.65 9.59 13.62
N ARG A 104 10.89 9.74 14.93
CA ARG A 104 11.27 11.04 15.51
C ARG A 104 12.58 11.55 14.92
N ALA A 105 13.59 10.70 14.77
CA ALA A 105 14.87 11.09 14.19
C ALA A 105 14.73 11.52 12.74
N LEU A 106 14.03 10.75 11.91
CA LEU A 106 13.83 11.07 10.50
C LEU A 106 12.99 12.33 10.30
N ARG A 107 11.93 12.52 11.09
CA ARG A 107 11.11 13.76 11.05
C ARG A 107 11.90 14.98 11.52
N LYS A 108 12.75 14.85 12.55
CA LYS A 108 13.67 15.91 13.00
C LYS A 108 14.69 16.27 11.92
N ALA A 109 15.08 15.31 11.08
CA ALA A 109 15.89 15.53 9.89
C ALA A 109 15.11 16.15 8.70
N GLY A 110 13.82 16.47 8.87
CA GLY A 110 12.99 17.10 7.84
C GLY A 110 12.47 16.13 6.77
N LEU A 111 12.63 14.82 6.97
CA LEU A 111 12.28 13.82 5.96
C LEU A 111 10.79 13.50 5.97
N SER A 112 10.22 13.33 4.77
CA SER A 112 8.85 12.86 4.60
C SER A 112 8.79 11.34 4.72
N LEU A 113 7.85 10.82 5.50
CA LEU A 113 7.79 9.39 5.81
C LEU A 113 6.61 8.70 5.16
N TRP A 114 6.87 7.55 4.56
CA TRP A 114 5.90 6.57 4.10
C TRP A 114 5.67 5.54 5.21
N GLY A 115 4.50 5.60 5.83
CA GLY A 115 4.10 4.70 6.90
C GLY A 115 3.88 3.24 6.46
N SER A 116 3.24 2.47 7.34
CA SER A 116 3.04 1.04 7.13
C SER A 116 1.88 0.68 6.21
N ASN A 117 0.96 1.61 5.96
CA ASN A 117 -0.14 1.42 5.01
C ASN A 117 0.34 1.69 3.58
N ARG A 118 0.52 0.62 2.81
CA ARG A 118 1.15 0.60 1.49
C ARG A 118 0.28 -0.19 0.52
N PRO A 119 0.25 0.19 -0.78
CA PRO A 119 -0.49 -0.58 -1.78
C PRO A 119 0.09 -1.99 -1.88
N SER A 120 -0.77 -2.99 -1.77
CA SER A 120 -0.45 -4.37 -2.09
C SER A 120 -0.18 -4.50 -3.59
N ILE A 121 0.89 -5.21 -3.95
CA ILE A 121 1.36 -5.35 -5.33
C ILE A 121 1.30 -6.81 -5.73
N LEU A 122 0.60 -7.13 -6.82
CA LEU A 122 0.69 -8.43 -7.47
C LEU A 122 1.77 -8.38 -8.56
N GLY A 123 2.86 -9.14 -8.35
CA GLY A 123 4.00 -9.19 -9.26
C GLY A 123 3.89 -10.30 -10.31
N TRP A 124 3.52 -9.94 -11.54
CA TRP A 124 3.64 -10.79 -12.71
C TRP A 124 5.09 -10.74 -13.21
N TRP A 125 5.89 -11.71 -12.79
CA TRP A 125 7.31 -11.75 -13.11
C TRP A 125 7.60 -12.80 -14.18
N LEU A 126 7.70 -12.38 -15.43
CA LEU A 126 8.02 -13.21 -16.57
C LEU A 126 9.54 -13.29 -16.73
N VAL A 127 10.09 -14.50 -16.72
CA VAL A 127 11.51 -14.77 -16.97
C VAL A 127 11.65 -15.36 -18.38
N GLU A 128 12.43 -14.72 -19.22
CA GLU A 128 12.85 -15.23 -20.52
C GLU A 128 14.22 -15.91 -20.38
N SER A 129 14.29 -17.17 -20.80
CA SER A 129 15.51 -17.97 -20.86
C SER A 129 15.64 -18.65 -22.21
N VAL A 130 16.74 -19.38 -22.42
CA VAL A 130 16.96 -20.21 -23.62
C VAL A 130 15.88 -21.29 -23.82
N ASP A 131 15.21 -21.71 -22.74
CA ASP A 131 14.15 -22.73 -22.77
C ASP A 131 12.75 -22.12 -23.02
N GLY A 132 12.67 -20.80 -23.15
CA GLY A 132 11.45 -20.04 -23.38
C GLY A 132 11.09 -19.12 -22.21
N THR A 133 9.84 -18.67 -22.18
CA THR A 133 9.34 -17.74 -21.17
C THR A 133 8.56 -18.47 -20.06
N SER A 134 8.78 -18.09 -18.81
CA SER A 134 8.11 -18.69 -17.65
C SER A 134 7.69 -17.64 -16.61
N LEU A 135 6.46 -17.74 -16.13
CA LEU A 135 5.95 -16.92 -15.05
C LEU A 135 6.39 -17.47 -13.69
N VAL A 136 6.98 -16.63 -12.84
CA VAL A 136 7.32 -17.00 -11.46
C VAL A 136 6.05 -17.11 -10.62
N GLY A 137 5.74 -18.34 -10.21
CA GLY A 137 4.62 -18.64 -9.29
C GLY A 137 5.03 -18.59 -7.81
N ASP A 138 4.09 -18.22 -6.93
CA ASP A 138 4.32 -18.03 -5.49
C ASP A 138 4.90 -19.27 -4.79
N GLY A 139 4.47 -20.47 -5.18
CA GLY A 139 4.95 -21.74 -4.63
C GLY A 139 6.34 -22.17 -5.09
N GLN A 140 6.96 -21.45 -6.03
CA GLN A 140 8.23 -21.86 -6.64
C GLN A 140 9.46 -21.31 -5.88
N PRO A 141 10.62 -21.99 -5.93
CA PRO A 141 11.86 -21.46 -5.35
C PRO A 141 12.29 -20.10 -5.94
N SER A 142 12.02 -19.88 -7.22
CA SER A 142 12.28 -18.63 -7.96
C SER A 142 11.53 -17.41 -7.39
N ALA A 143 10.49 -17.61 -6.58
CA ALA A 143 9.77 -16.55 -5.91
C ALA A 143 10.51 -15.96 -4.68
N GLN A 144 11.46 -16.71 -4.08
CA GLN A 144 12.15 -16.26 -2.87
C GLN A 144 12.99 -14.99 -3.08
N PRO A 145 13.79 -14.84 -4.16
CA PRO A 145 14.44 -13.58 -4.49
C PRO A 145 13.47 -12.40 -4.57
N LEU A 146 12.32 -12.56 -5.25
CA LEU A 146 11.33 -11.49 -5.40
C LEU A 146 10.74 -11.07 -4.05
N ARG A 147 10.35 -12.04 -3.21
CA ARG A 147 9.85 -11.77 -1.85
C ARG A 147 10.90 -11.13 -0.95
N ARG A 148 12.19 -11.49 -1.11
CA ARG A 148 13.28 -10.87 -0.34
C ARG A 148 13.49 -9.42 -0.79
N ALA A 149 13.55 -9.17 -2.09
CA ALA A 149 13.65 -7.83 -2.67
C ALA A 149 12.49 -6.92 -2.23
N ALA A 150 11.24 -7.39 -2.33
CA ALA A 150 10.08 -6.63 -1.90
C ALA A 150 10.11 -6.32 -0.39
N ARG A 151 10.45 -7.30 0.45
CA ARG A 151 10.63 -7.09 1.90
C ARG A 151 11.77 -6.11 2.19
N HIS A 152 12.89 -6.22 1.48
CA HIS A 152 14.03 -5.33 1.59
C HIS A 152 13.64 -3.86 1.33
N ARG A 153 12.78 -3.64 0.33
CA ARG A 153 12.24 -2.32 -0.05
C ARG A 153 10.92 -1.92 0.66
N GLY A 154 10.41 -2.76 1.58
CA GLY A 154 9.17 -2.53 2.33
C GLY A 154 7.93 -2.43 1.44
N LEU A 155 7.84 -3.28 0.43
CA LEU A 155 6.67 -3.40 -0.45
C LEU A 155 5.91 -4.70 -0.13
N PRO A 156 4.58 -4.65 0.07
CA PRO A 156 3.76 -5.84 0.23
C PRO A 156 3.55 -6.50 -1.13
N LEU A 157 4.41 -7.47 -1.46
CA LEU A 157 4.37 -8.22 -2.71
C LEU A 157 3.62 -9.54 -2.54
N ARG A 158 2.66 -9.77 -3.42
CA ARG A 158 2.04 -11.06 -3.71
C ARG A 158 2.47 -11.53 -5.10
N LEU A 159 2.45 -12.84 -5.31
CA LEU A 159 2.78 -13.45 -6.59
C LEU A 159 1.60 -14.30 -7.08
N PRO A 160 1.41 -14.44 -8.40
CA PRO A 160 0.42 -15.35 -8.97
C PRO A 160 0.74 -16.79 -8.58
N LEU A 161 -0.25 -17.69 -8.68
CA LEU A 161 -0.02 -19.13 -8.47
C LEU A 161 0.76 -19.76 -9.64
N ALA A 162 0.82 -19.03 -10.76
CA ALA A 162 1.28 -19.47 -12.07
C ALA A 162 0.54 -20.73 -12.56
N ASP A 163 -0.79 -20.74 -12.39
CA ASP A 163 -1.64 -21.79 -12.94
C ASP A 163 -1.84 -21.65 -14.47
N LEU A 164 -2.56 -22.59 -15.08
CA LEU A 164 -2.75 -22.59 -16.54
C LEU A 164 -3.42 -21.32 -17.07
N GLN A 165 -4.38 -20.72 -16.34
CA GLN A 165 -5.05 -19.50 -16.79
C GLN A 165 -4.09 -18.31 -16.77
N GLU A 166 -3.23 -18.24 -15.75
CA GLU A 166 -2.20 -17.21 -15.65
C GLU A 166 -1.09 -17.39 -16.68
N GLN A 167 -0.65 -18.62 -16.92
CA GLN A 167 0.37 -18.93 -17.93
C GLN A 167 -0.08 -18.53 -19.35
N LEU A 168 -1.38 -18.62 -19.65
CA LEU A 168 -1.92 -18.24 -20.96
C LEU A 168 -1.86 -16.73 -21.24
N VAL A 169 -1.82 -15.89 -20.21
CA VAL A 169 -1.75 -14.42 -20.35
C VAL A 169 -0.37 -13.86 -20.00
N ALA A 170 0.50 -14.65 -19.39
CA ALA A 170 1.87 -14.27 -19.03
C ALA A 170 2.84 -14.45 -20.21
N ASP A 171 2.63 -13.69 -21.28
CA ASP A 171 3.55 -13.58 -22.41
C ASP A 171 4.15 -12.17 -22.51
N ALA A 172 5.23 -12.03 -23.28
CA ALA A 172 5.93 -10.75 -23.43
C ALA A 172 5.01 -9.64 -23.98
N LYS A 173 4.05 -9.99 -24.85
CA LYS A 173 3.12 -9.02 -25.44
C LYS A 173 2.21 -8.41 -24.37
N HIS A 174 1.67 -9.21 -23.47
CA HIS A 174 0.78 -8.74 -22.40
C HIS A 174 1.55 -8.10 -21.25
N ILE A 175 2.72 -8.63 -20.88
CA ILE A 175 3.58 -8.07 -19.83
C ILE A 175 4.11 -6.68 -20.23
N GLU A 176 4.43 -6.47 -21.51
CA GLU A 176 4.88 -5.17 -22.03
C GLU A 176 3.73 -4.30 -22.58
N ALA A 177 2.47 -4.76 -22.53
CA ALA A 177 1.33 -4.00 -23.05
C ALA A 177 1.10 -2.70 -22.26
N LYS A 178 0.56 -1.67 -22.92
CA LYS A 178 0.17 -0.41 -22.26
C LYS A 178 -1.05 -0.60 -21.33
N ASP A 179 -2.00 -1.40 -21.79
CA ASP A 179 -3.25 -1.73 -21.10
C ASP A 179 -3.12 -3.11 -20.44
N PRO A 180 -3.30 -3.21 -19.11
CA PRO A 180 -3.16 -4.47 -18.41
C PRO A 180 -4.45 -5.27 -18.40
N GLY A 181 -5.47 -4.96 -19.22
CA GLY A 181 -6.78 -5.62 -19.23
C GLY A 181 -6.75 -7.13 -18.99
N PRO A 182 -6.01 -7.91 -19.82
CA PRO A 182 -5.89 -9.36 -19.64
C PRO A 182 -5.26 -9.77 -18.31
N LEU A 183 -4.17 -9.11 -17.90
CA LEU A 183 -3.52 -9.37 -16.61
C LEU A 183 -4.46 -9.02 -15.45
N ARG A 184 -5.15 -7.88 -15.53
CA ARG A 184 -6.04 -7.34 -14.49
C ARG A 184 -7.23 -8.26 -14.26
N GLU A 185 -7.81 -8.82 -15.33
CA GLU A 185 -8.93 -9.76 -15.25
C GLU A 185 -8.57 -10.99 -14.41
N VAL A 186 -7.44 -11.63 -14.71
CA VAL A 186 -6.96 -12.81 -13.96
C VAL A 186 -6.50 -12.43 -12.54
N SER A 187 -5.98 -11.21 -12.37
CA SER A 187 -5.48 -10.69 -11.10
C SER A 187 -6.58 -10.40 -10.06
N GLN A 188 -7.86 -10.30 -10.46
CA GLN A 188 -8.95 -9.89 -9.55
C GLN A 188 -9.03 -10.76 -8.29
N ARG A 189 -8.73 -12.05 -8.41
CA ARG A 189 -8.76 -13.03 -7.31
C ARG A 189 -7.77 -12.75 -6.18
N TYR A 190 -6.72 -11.97 -6.43
CA TYR A 190 -5.72 -11.61 -5.42
C TYR A 190 -6.07 -10.35 -4.64
N GLY A 191 -7.04 -9.56 -5.11
CA GLY A 191 -7.45 -8.31 -4.46
C GLY A 191 -6.29 -7.33 -4.20
N ALA A 192 -5.27 -7.33 -5.06
CA ALA A 192 -4.14 -6.41 -4.94
C ALA A 192 -4.51 -4.99 -5.42
N ASP A 193 -3.92 -3.97 -4.81
CA ASP A 193 -4.13 -2.57 -5.17
C ASP A 193 -3.43 -2.21 -6.48
N ALA A 194 -2.26 -2.82 -6.72
CA ALA A 194 -1.45 -2.61 -7.90
C ALA A 194 -1.10 -3.93 -8.61
N VAL A 195 -0.95 -3.85 -9.94
CA VAL A 195 -0.37 -4.90 -10.77
C VAL A 195 1.01 -4.42 -11.24
N LEU A 196 2.05 -5.18 -10.93
CA LEU A 196 3.42 -4.98 -11.42
C LEU A 196 3.73 -6.08 -12.43
N ALA A 197 3.92 -5.74 -13.70
CA ALA A 197 4.39 -6.67 -14.71
C ALA A 197 5.86 -6.42 -14.99
N VAL A 198 6.67 -7.48 -14.98
CA VAL A 198 8.11 -7.44 -15.19
C VAL A 198 8.48 -8.47 -16.24
N HIS A 199 9.16 -8.03 -17.28
CA HIS A 199 9.82 -8.91 -18.25
C HIS A 199 11.32 -8.91 -17.96
N ALA A 200 11.80 -10.01 -17.40
CA ALA A 200 13.18 -10.22 -17.00
C ALA A 200 13.88 -11.16 -17.99
N GLN A 201 15.08 -10.79 -18.45
CA GLN A 201 15.88 -11.56 -19.36
C GLN A 201 17.37 -11.37 -19.07
N GLU A 202 18.19 -12.35 -19.43
CA GLU A 202 19.65 -12.23 -19.35
C GLU A 202 20.21 -11.87 -20.72
N VAL A 203 20.92 -10.74 -20.80
CA VAL A 203 21.55 -10.22 -22.02
C VAL A 203 23.02 -9.95 -21.72
N ASP A 204 23.91 -10.58 -22.47
CA ASP A 204 25.37 -10.44 -22.32
C ASP A 204 25.88 -10.65 -20.88
N GLY A 205 25.29 -11.61 -20.15
CA GLY A 205 25.64 -11.93 -18.76
C GLY A 205 25.12 -10.92 -17.73
N THR A 206 24.27 -9.98 -18.14
CA THR A 206 23.59 -9.03 -17.25
C THR A 206 22.08 -9.28 -17.26
N TRP A 207 21.48 -9.38 -16.08
CA TRP A 207 20.04 -9.49 -15.95
C TRP A 207 19.40 -8.12 -16.15
N GLN A 208 18.49 -8.02 -17.11
CA GLN A 208 17.74 -6.80 -17.43
C GLN A 208 16.26 -7.05 -17.21
N GLY A 209 15.55 -6.04 -16.70
CA GLY A 209 14.12 -6.11 -16.45
C GLY A 209 13.42 -4.86 -16.93
N LYS A 210 12.48 -5.01 -17.86
CA LYS A 210 11.49 -3.96 -18.17
C LYS A 210 10.29 -4.15 -17.27
N TRP A 211 9.76 -3.07 -16.70
CA TRP A 211 8.64 -3.17 -15.79
C TRP A 211 7.60 -2.10 -16.04
N GLN A 212 6.34 -2.45 -15.75
CA GLN A 212 5.19 -1.57 -15.75
C GLN A 212 4.38 -1.80 -14.48
N LEU A 213 3.86 -0.71 -13.93
CA LEU A 213 3.06 -0.72 -12.71
C LEU A 213 1.76 0.03 -12.95
N TRP A 214 0.64 -0.62 -12.66
CA TRP A 214 -0.69 0.00 -12.69
C TRP A 214 -1.27 0.04 -11.28
N LEU A 215 -1.73 1.22 -10.87
CA LEU A 215 -2.33 1.47 -9.56
C LEU A 215 -3.45 2.49 -9.71
N GLY A 216 -4.69 2.03 -9.53
CA GLY A 216 -5.89 2.78 -9.94
C GLY A 216 -5.82 3.12 -11.43
N ASP A 217 -6.04 4.40 -11.75
CA ASP A 217 -5.91 4.93 -13.12
C ASP A 217 -4.47 5.34 -13.49
N GLY A 218 -3.55 5.27 -12.52
CA GLY A 218 -2.15 5.64 -12.70
C GLY A 218 -1.32 4.52 -13.31
N ARG A 219 -0.32 4.91 -14.10
CA ARG A 219 0.66 3.99 -14.67
C ARG A 219 2.08 4.53 -14.55
N GLU A 220 3.00 3.69 -14.11
CA GLU A 220 4.44 3.94 -14.08
C GLU A 220 5.16 2.87 -14.89
N GLN A 221 6.34 3.17 -15.43
CA GLN A 221 7.16 2.20 -16.16
C GLN A 221 8.65 2.53 -16.05
N GLY A 222 9.49 1.55 -16.34
CA GLY A 222 10.93 1.74 -16.42
C GLY A 222 11.69 0.47 -16.77
N SER A 223 13.01 0.54 -16.62
CA SER A 223 13.90 -0.60 -16.69
C SER A 223 14.83 -0.63 -15.47
N ALA A 224 15.38 -1.81 -15.18
CA ALA A 224 16.40 -2.02 -14.18
C ALA A 224 17.35 -3.12 -14.65
N GLU A 225 18.55 -3.15 -14.07
CA GLU A 225 19.58 -4.14 -14.37
C GLU A 225 20.14 -4.69 -13.07
N GLY A 226 20.69 -5.90 -13.12
CA GLY A 226 21.33 -6.57 -11.99
C GLY A 226 22.34 -7.62 -12.46
N ALA A 227 23.30 -7.93 -11.59
CA ALA A 227 24.29 -8.98 -11.87
C ALA A 227 23.71 -10.40 -11.83
N ASP A 228 22.58 -10.57 -11.13
CA ASP A 228 21.86 -11.84 -11.00
C ASP A 228 20.35 -11.59 -10.82
N PRO A 229 19.49 -12.64 -10.83
CA PRO A 229 18.06 -12.47 -10.67
C PRO A 229 17.64 -11.78 -9.36
N ALA A 230 18.40 -11.94 -8.27
CA ALA A 230 18.08 -11.32 -6.99
C ALA A 230 18.42 -9.82 -6.98
N ALA A 231 19.55 -9.44 -7.57
CA ALA A 231 19.94 -8.05 -7.77
C ALA A 231 18.94 -7.32 -8.68
N LEU A 232 18.50 -7.96 -9.78
CA LEU A 232 17.48 -7.39 -10.66
C LEU A 232 16.16 -7.18 -9.91
N ALA A 233 15.71 -8.18 -9.14
CA ALA A 233 14.50 -8.08 -8.32
C ALA A 233 14.57 -6.90 -7.36
N ASP A 234 15.69 -6.75 -6.65
CA ASP A 234 15.90 -5.66 -5.72
C ASP A 234 15.93 -4.28 -6.41
N ALA A 235 16.55 -4.17 -7.58
CA ALA A 235 16.60 -2.95 -8.38
C ALA A 235 15.21 -2.54 -8.91
N VAL A 236 14.40 -3.49 -9.39
CA VAL A 236 13.01 -3.23 -9.82
C VAL A 236 12.17 -2.76 -8.62
N MET A 237 12.25 -3.46 -7.48
CA MET A 237 11.49 -3.09 -6.29
C MET A 237 11.91 -1.72 -5.74
N LEU A 238 13.20 -1.37 -5.83
CA LEU A 238 13.69 -0.03 -5.52
C LEU A 238 13.03 1.01 -6.43
N ALA A 239 13.09 0.81 -7.75
CA ALA A 239 12.49 1.73 -8.71
C ALA A 239 10.99 1.92 -8.46
N VAL A 240 10.25 0.83 -8.22
CA VAL A 240 8.82 0.86 -7.88
C VAL A 240 8.58 1.65 -6.59
N SER A 241 9.36 1.39 -5.54
CA SER A 241 9.22 2.10 -4.25
C SER A 241 9.43 3.61 -4.40
N THR A 242 10.43 4.03 -5.18
CA THR A 242 10.73 5.44 -5.43
C THR A 242 9.67 6.14 -6.27
N ARG A 243 9.01 5.43 -7.19
CA ARG A 243 7.92 5.99 -7.99
C ARG A 243 6.62 6.13 -7.21
N LEU A 244 6.36 5.21 -6.29
CA LEU A 244 5.15 5.24 -5.47
C LEU A 244 5.26 6.25 -4.31
N ALA A 245 6.42 6.37 -3.70
CA ALA A 245 6.61 7.15 -2.48
C ALA A 245 6.03 8.58 -2.50
N PRO A 246 6.19 9.39 -3.57
CA PRO A 246 5.62 10.75 -3.61
C PRO A 246 4.11 10.83 -3.34
N ARG A 247 3.36 9.75 -3.61
CA ARG A 247 1.91 9.69 -3.38
C ARG A 247 1.52 9.31 -1.94
N TYR A 248 2.45 8.76 -1.16
CA TYR A 248 2.18 8.16 0.15
C TYR A 248 3.03 8.72 1.30
N VAL A 249 4.11 9.47 1.01
CA VAL A 249 4.93 10.11 2.05
C VAL A 249 4.20 11.29 2.69
N THR A 250 4.45 11.48 3.99
CA THR A 250 3.89 12.57 4.78
C THR A 250 4.99 13.48 5.28
N ARG A 251 4.91 14.76 4.94
CA ARG A 251 5.86 15.77 5.42
C ARG A 251 5.75 15.96 6.94
N PRO A 252 6.88 16.17 7.65
CA PRO A 252 6.84 16.60 9.04
C PRO A 252 6.01 17.88 9.18
N GLY A 253 5.09 17.91 10.14
CA GLY A 253 4.23 19.06 10.42
C GLY A 253 3.11 19.33 9.41
N ALA A 254 2.95 18.51 8.35
CA ALA A 254 1.83 18.63 7.41
C ALA A 254 0.53 17.99 7.94
N SER A 255 0.62 17.23 9.03
CA SER A 255 -0.54 16.64 9.70
C SER A 255 -1.29 17.74 10.47
N GLY A 256 -2.56 17.95 10.09
CA GLY A 256 -3.49 18.81 10.80
C GLY A 256 -4.76 18.04 11.16
N GLN A 257 -5.65 18.68 11.92
CA GLN A 257 -6.97 18.12 12.15
C GLN A 257 -7.81 18.29 10.88
N VAL A 258 -8.24 17.18 10.28
CA VAL A 258 -9.08 17.14 9.08
C VAL A 258 -10.42 16.51 9.45
N GLN A 259 -11.52 17.15 9.03
CA GLN A 259 -12.83 16.52 9.08
C GLN A 259 -13.08 15.74 7.79
N MET A 260 -13.70 14.58 7.94
CA MET A 260 -14.06 13.71 6.84
C MET A 260 -15.46 13.15 7.03
N GLN A 261 -16.23 13.10 5.94
CA GLN A 261 -17.50 12.39 5.87
C GLN A 261 -17.37 11.16 4.98
N VAL A 262 -17.90 10.03 5.44
CA VAL A 262 -17.99 8.79 4.66
C VAL A 262 -19.45 8.39 4.52
N GLN A 263 -19.92 8.26 3.28
CA GLN A 263 -21.29 7.89 2.91
C GLN A 263 -21.39 6.39 2.60
N GLY A 264 -22.60 5.82 2.66
CA GLY A 264 -22.86 4.42 2.34
C GLY A 264 -22.34 3.44 3.40
N MET A 265 -22.32 3.85 4.67
CA MET A 265 -21.79 3.05 5.76
C MET A 265 -22.70 1.86 6.11
N ASN A 266 -22.08 0.70 6.31
CA ASN A 266 -22.71 -0.51 6.82
C ASN A 266 -21.78 -1.19 7.84
N LEU A 267 -22.26 -2.24 8.52
CA LEU A 267 -21.51 -2.89 9.60
C LEU A 267 -20.13 -3.41 9.15
N PRO A 268 -19.99 -4.11 8.00
CA PRO A 268 -18.68 -4.52 7.50
C PRO A 268 -17.73 -3.35 7.18
N ARG A 269 -18.23 -2.31 6.48
CA ARG A 269 -17.45 -1.13 6.09
C ARG A 269 -16.97 -0.32 7.29
N TYR A 270 -17.72 -0.34 8.39
CA TYR A 270 -17.31 0.31 9.64
C TYR A 270 -16.03 -0.28 10.21
N ALA A 271 -15.91 -1.61 10.27
CA ALA A 271 -14.71 -2.27 10.78
C ALA A 271 -13.49 -2.03 9.87
N GLU A 272 -13.70 -2.03 8.56
CA GLU A 272 -12.66 -1.73 7.57
C GLU A 272 -12.16 -0.28 7.68
N LEU A 273 -13.08 0.68 7.72
CA LEU A 273 -12.75 2.10 7.88
C LEU A 273 -12.05 2.36 9.22
N ALA A 274 -12.51 1.75 10.32
CA ALA A 274 -11.90 1.91 11.62
C ALA A 274 -10.42 1.47 11.64
N ARG A 275 -10.08 0.35 10.96
CA ARG A 275 -8.69 -0.10 10.82
C ARG A 275 -7.84 0.85 9.98
N VAL A 276 -8.39 1.33 8.86
CA VAL A 276 -7.69 2.30 8.00
C VAL A 276 -7.42 3.61 8.74
N LEU A 277 -8.35 4.02 9.61
CA LEU A 277 -8.25 5.27 10.36
C LEU A 277 -7.52 5.16 11.71
N GLU A 278 -7.25 3.96 12.20
CA GLU A 278 -6.57 3.71 13.48
C GLU A 278 -5.26 4.52 13.63
N PRO A 279 -4.37 4.59 12.62
CA PRO A 279 -3.11 5.35 12.74
C PRO A 279 -3.30 6.87 12.84
N TYR A 280 -4.49 7.38 12.48
CA TYR A 280 -4.78 8.82 12.43
C TYR A 280 -5.55 9.33 13.65
N GLY A 281 -5.76 8.48 14.66
CA GLY A 281 -6.47 8.84 15.88
C GLY A 281 -7.91 9.28 15.60
N ALA A 282 -8.60 8.56 14.71
CA ALA A 282 -9.95 8.89 14.28
C ALA A 282 -10.93 9.05 15.45
N GLN A 283 -11.62 10.20 15.48
CA GLN A 283 -12.70 10.47 16.42
C GLN A 283 -14.01 10.63 15.65
N LEU A 284 -14.96 9.74 15.88
CA LEU A 284 -16.32 9.88 15.37
C LEU A 284 -16.97 11.11 16.02
N LYS A 285 -17.37 12.09 15.22
CA LYS A 285 -18.02 13.33 15.67
C LYS A 285 -19.53 13.28 15.50
N ARG A 286 -20.01 12.67 14.41
CA ARG A 286 -21.43 12.65 14.07
C ARG A 286 -21.80 11.42 13.26
N VAL A 287 -23.02 10.91 13.46
CA VAL A 287 -23.64 9.83 12.69
C VAL A 287 -25.01 10.31 12.22
N ASP A 288 -25.20 10.41 10.91
CA ASP A 288 -26.49 10.75 10.29
C ASP A 288 -26.85 9.64 9.30
N GLY A 289 -27.68 8.67 9.73
CA GLY A 289 -28.06 7.54 8.89
C GLY A 289 -26.84 6.70 8.46
N ASP A 290 -26.57 6.67 7.16
CA ASP A 290 -25.43 5.98 6.54
C ASP A 290 -24.20 6.88 6.34
N VAL A 291 -24.23 8.11 6.86
CA VAL A 291 -23.12 9.08 6.79
C VAL A 291 -22.45 9.23 8.15
N LEU A 292 -21.15 8.95 8.20
CA LEU A 292 -20.34 9.12 9.41
C LEU A 292 -19.35 10.26 9.23
N THR A 293 -19.29 11.19 10.18
CA THR A 293 -18.31 12.29 10.22
C THR A 293 -17.22 11.98 11.22
N TYR A 294 -15.98 11.86 10.74
CA TYR A 294 -14.78 11.66 11.55
C TYR A 294 -13.93 12.93 11.59
N SER A 295 -13.22 13.10 12.70
CA SER A 295 -12.06 13.98 12.80
C SER A 295 -10.81 13.14 12.90
N VAL A 296 -9.81 13.40 12.05
CA VAL A 296 -8.55 12.65 11.98
C VAL A 296 -7.38 13.62 11.97
N THR A 297 -6.22 13.16 12.44
CA THR A 297 -4.97 13.93 12.36
C THR A 297 -4.11 13.39 11.22
N ALA A 298 -4.17 14.02 10.06
CA ALA A 298 -3.48 13.60 8.84
C ALA A 298 -3.29 14.79 7.87
N SER A 299 -2.46 14.64 6.83
CA SER A 299 -2.55 15.56 5.69
C SER A 299 -3.72 15.17 4.77
N ARG A 300 -4.29 16.13 4.05
CA ARG A 300 -5.40 15.86 3.12
C ARG A 300 -4.99 14.90 2.01
N GLU A 301 -3.78 15.02 1.46
CA GLU A 301 -3.30 14.11 0.41
C GLU A 301 -3.10 12.69 0.92
N GLN A 302 -2.55 12.53 2.13
CA GLN A 302 -2.35 11.23 2.75
C GLN A 302 -3.70 10.54 2.97
N LEU A 303 -4.67 11.26 3.53
CA LEU A 303 -5.99 10.69 3.79
C LEU A 303 -6.66 10.23 2.48
N ARG A 304 -6.58 11.03 1.41
CA ARG A 304 -7.05 10.63 0.07
C ARG A 304 -6.37 9.37 -0.44
N ALA A 305 -5.04 9.33 -0.41
CA ALA A 305 -4.28 8.18 -0.92
C ALA A 305 -4.65 6.89 -0.18
N GLN A 306 -4.87 6.97 1.14
CA GLN A 306 -5.13 5.83 2.00
C GLN A 306 -6.57 5.33 1.87
N LEU A 307 -7.53 6.24 1.74
CA LEU A 307 -8.93 5.89 1.49
C LEU A 307 -9.12 5.33 0.08
N ALA A 308 -8.34 5.79 -0.89
CA ALA A 308 -8.32 5.20 -2.23
C ALA A 308 -7.84 3.73 -2.21
N LEU A 309 -6.87 3.38 -1.36
CA LEU A 309 -6.47 1.97 -1.14
C LEU A 309 -7.60 1.15 -0.51
N ALA A 310 -8.38 1.77 0.37
CA ALA A 310 -9.60 1.18 0.90
C ALA A 310 -10.79 1.20 -0.09
N LYS A 311 -10.55 1.53 -1.37
CA LYS A 311 -11.54 1.64 -2.45
C LYS A 311 -12.59 2.75 -2.31
N LEU A 312 -12.40 3.69 -1.39
CA LEU A 312 -13.26 4.87 -1.30
C LEU A 312 -12.90 5.90 -2.37
N ARG A 313 -13.92 6.53 -2.95
CA ARG A 313 -13.80 7.61 -3.92
C ARG A 313 -14.18 8.93 -3.28
N GLU A 314 -13.42 9.99 -3.58
CA GLU A 314 -13.75 11.34 -3.13
C GLU A 314 -14.98 11.85 -3.92
N VAL A 315 -15.99 12.31 -3.19
CA VAL A 315 -17.22 12.86 -3.76
C VAL A 315 -17.09 14.38 -3.80
N PRO A 316 -17.20 15.03 -4.98
CA PRO A 316 -17.19 16.47 -5.08
C PRO A 316 -18.31 17.09 -4.24
N ALA A 317 -18.06 18.27 -3.67
CA ALA A 317 -19.00 18.95 -2.77
C ALA A 317 -20.40 19.20 -3.37
N GLU A 318 -20.53 19.14 -4.70
CA GLU A 318 -21.70 19.51 -5.49
C GLU A 318 -22.66 18.34 -5.83
N GLN A 319 -22.31 17.09 -5.51
CA GLN A 319 -23.13 15.90 -5.84
C GLN A 319 -23.88 15.28 -4.65
N ALA A 320 -24.05 16.02 -3.55
CA ALA A 320 -24.98 15.58 -2.51
C ALA A 320 -26.40 15.53 -3.09
N PRO A 321 -27.18 14.46 -2.88
CA PRO A 321 -28.62 14.52 -3.13
C PRO A 321 -29.15 15.66 -2.28
N ALA A 322 -29.68 16.71 -2.92
CA ALA A 322 -30.46 17.69 -2.21
C ALA A 322 -31.58 16.92 -1.48
N PRO A 323 -31.77 17.09 -0.16
CA PRO A 323 -32.91 16.50 0.51
C PRO A 323 -34.14 16.93 -0.26
N GLN A 324 -34.91 15.96 -0.77
CA GLN A 324 -36.17 16.24 -1.43
C GLN A 324 -37.05 16.93 -0.40
N VAL A 325 -37.20 18.24 -0.54
CA VAL A 325 -38.16 19.02 0.24
C VAL A 325 -39.52 18.59 -0.29
N THR A 326 -40.11 17.55 0.30
CA THR A 326 -41.55 17.31 0.15
C THR A 326 -42.25 18.59 0.61
N PRO A 327 -43.01 19.28 -0.26
CA PRO A 327 -43.79 20.42 0.19
C PRO A 327 -44.79 19.90 1.21
N GLY A 328 -44.59 20.25 2.48
CA GLY A 328 -45.61 20.04 3.51
C GLY A 328 -46.87 20.81 3.10
N PRO A 329 -48.09 20.29 3.38
CA PRO A 329 -49.31 21.01 3.08
C PRO A 329 -49.27 22.40 3.71
N LEU A 330 -49.70 23.41 2.96
CA LEU A 330 -49.91 24.77 3.44
C LEU A 330 -51.01 24.77 4.52
N GLY A 331 -50.64 24.45 5.75
CA GLY A 331 -51.47 24.63 6.93
C GLY A 331 -51.32 26.05 7.45
N THR A 332 -52.35 26.86 7.29
CA THR A 332 -52.45 28.18 7.92
C THR A 332 -52.82 27.98 9.39
N SER A 333 -51.88 28.19 10.31
CA SER A 333 -52.19 28.34 11.73
C SER A 333 -52.61 29.80 12.01
N PRO A 334 -53.64 30.07 12.85
CA PRO A 334 -54.14 31.43 13.09
C PRO A 334 -53.27 32.29 14.03
N ASP A 335 -52.27 31.70 14.69
CA ASP A 335 -51.42 32.42 15.62
C ASP A 335 -50.06 32.69 14.98
N GLY A 336 -49.81 33.97 14.69
CA GLY A 336 -48.66 34.52 13.95
C GLY A 336 -47.29 34.23 14.56
N THR A 337 -46.89 32.96 14.59
CA THR A 337 -45.54 32.52 14.92
C THR A 337 -44.87 32.09 13.63
N SER A 338 -43.93 32.90 13.14
CA SER A 338 -43.06 32.53 12.03
C SER A 338 -42.26 31.28 12.41
N VAL A 339 -42.57 30.15 11.79
CA VAL A 339 -41.69 28.98 11.83
C VAL A 339 -40.47 29.33 10.98
N SER A 340 -39.31 29.41 11.62
CA SER A 340 -38.02 29.62 10.97
C SER A 340 -37.87 28.66 9.77
N PRO A 341 -37.40 29.12 8.59
CA PRO A 341 -37.07 28.20 7.52
C PRO A 341 -36.00 27.22 8.02
N ALA A 342 -36.16 25.95 7.65
CA ALA A 342 -35.21 24.88 7.94
C ALA A 342 -33.77 25.33 7.63
N ALA A 343 -32.88 25.10 8.58
CA ALA A 343 -31.48 25.46 8.51
C ALA A 343 -30.87 25.02 7.18
N ALA A 344 -30.34 25.99 6.43
CA ALA A 344 -29.46 25.72 5.30
C ALA A 344 -28.31 24.83 5.81
N THR A 345 -28.09 23.71 5.14
CA THR A 345 -27.00 22.78 5.47
C THR A 345 -25.68 23.53 5.35
N GLU A 346 -24.96 23.70 6.46
CA GLU A 346 -23.67 24.39 6.45
C GLU A 346 -22.73 23.74 5.42
N PRO A 347 -21.96 24.52 4.65
CA PRO A 347 -20.97 23.99 3.74
C PRO A 347 -19.90 23.25 4.55
N PHE A 348 -19.90 21.92 4.45
CA PHE A 348 -18.85 21.09 5.03
C PHE A 348 -17.53 21.29 4.27
N ASP A 349 -16.56 21.95 4.91
CA ASP A 349 -15.20 22.22 4.40
C ASP A 349 -14.21 21.04 4.61
N GLY A 350 -14.76 19.85 4.90
CA GLY A 350 -14.00 18.61 5.03
C GLY A 350 -14.01 17.76 3.75
N LEU A 351 -13.28 16.64 3.79
CA LEU A 351 -13.25 15.69 2.66
C LEU A 351 -14.47 14.77 2.70
N ARG A 352 -15.13 14.55 1.56
CA ARG A 352 -16.26 13.63 1.46
C ARG A 352 -15.88 12.42 0.64
N PHE A 353 -16.22 11.24 1.13
CA PHE A 353 -15.94 9.98 0.46
C PHE A 353 -17.19 9.10 0.40
N SER A 354 -17.26 8.28 -0.63
CA SER A 354 -18.22 7.18 -0.75
C SER A 354 -17.49 5.90 -1.12
N TRP A 355 -18.05 4.78 -0.73
CA TRP A 355 -17.61 3.46 -1.16
C TRP A 355 -17.94 3.15 -2.63
#